data_AF-A0AAI9WZL3-F1
#
_entry.id   AF-A0AAI9WZL3-F1
#
_cell.length_a   1.000
_cell.length_b   1.000
_cell.length_c   1.000
_cell.angle_alpha   90.00
_cell.angle_beta   90.00
_cell.angle_gamma   90.00
#
_symmetry.space_group_name_H-M   'P 1'
#
loop_
_entity.id
_entity.type
_entity.pdbx_description
1 polymer ?
#
loop_
_entity_poly.entity_id
_entity_poly.type
_entity_poly.pdbx_seq_one_letter_code
_entity_poly.pdbx_strand_id
1 'polypeptide(L)'
;MILLILIIYLTYFAQSLGVENDPLVEVIKENELLASSLVQPASENIANFQTLKILEQLEKLPEFTQFGQDGHEKGEQQEGGQEKPQDTKDNKESSIPSHCQKKEIHIHSLQDLNAIIECETIIGDIIISEFDYPIITLAKLSKLEGNLTIYKSPELVRVESPQLSSIEGWFKLYELTSLALISFPSLKKVKILCWEILPILSNVQFNHEIHGIESITISDTSLTGFSGFLANELKVLDINNNRFLDSIECNVETISDYFHLSANAKEIKVNLPNLKKVNELSINNVEILQLDNLERIDNSMKLNDNFFHSIKFLKLKYIGGTLDLSKNSKLTSIDFPQLNEVQGGLMLIKNPLIEKVNCFPNLNIIGGALEIKGPITDISLKDLKLVKGSAIISSTSPAFDCEKWSKSEVLLVVRGGKIECTNSNNEKITSKTKENGGGGGGGAAAPAVGFTNNNNNNNNNGAKYLKKNTTASSMSTKQQSGSSGTSDATPTSLSLSSNDTGNMVLILLLHLLALSFVDVSL
;
A
#
# COMPACT_ATOMS: atom_id res chain seq x y z
N MET A 1 28.82 23.83 -16.80
CA MET A 1 30.12 23.63 -17.47
C MET A 1 30.21 22.27 -18.16
N ILE A 2 29.92 21.16 -17.46
CA ILE A 2 29.93 19.80 -18.03
C ILE A 2 28.96 19.63 -19.21
N LEU A 3 27.76 20.21 -19.14
CA LEU A 3 26.77 20.17 -20.24
C LEU A 3 27.28 20.88 -21.50
N LEU A 4 28.02 21.99 -21.34
CA LEU A 4 28.57 22.75 -22.46
C LEU A 4 29.68 21.97 -23.17
N ILE A 5 30.52 21.27 -22.40
CA ILE A 5 31.59 20.40 -22.92
C ILE A 5 30.99 19.21 -23.69
N LEU A 6 29.89 18.64 -23.19
CA LEU A 6 29.18 17.54 -23.84
C LEU A 6 28.60 17.94 -25.22
N ILE A 7 28.02 19.15 -25.31
CA ILE A 7 27.44 19.68 -26.55
C ILE A 7 28.54 19.93 -27.59
N ILE A 8 29.68 20.48 -27.19
CA ILE A 8 30.84 20.69 -28.08
C ILE A 8 31.40 19.37 -28.58
N TYR A 9 31.47 18.35 -27.72
CA TYR A 9 31.97 17.03 -28.10
C TYR A 9 31.04 16.33 -29.09
N LEU A 10 29.72 16.43 -28.89
CA LEU A 10 28.71 15.87 -29.80
C LEU A 10 28.67 16.56 -31.16
N THR A 11 28.87 17.87 -31.21
CA THR A 11 28.94 18.62 -32.48
C THR A 11 30.21 18.30 -33.27
N TYR A 12 31.36 18.14 -32.60
CA TYR A 12 32.60 17.70 -33.26
C TYR A 12 32.51 16.25 -33.76
N PHE A 13 31.83 15.37 -33.01
CA PHE A 13 31.61 13.99 -33.39
C PHE A 13 30.67 13.86 -34.60
N ALA A 14 29.63 14.70 -34.70
CA ALA A 14 28.77 14.76 -35.87
C ALA A 14 29.50 15.21 -37.14
N GLN A 15 30.42 16.20 -37.04
CA GLN A 15 31.26 16.65 -38.16
C GLN A 15 32.26 15.57 -38.63
N SER A 16 32.74 14.71 -37.72
CA SER A 16 33.63 13.59 -38.05
C SER A 16 32.97 12.48 -38.87
N LEU A 17 31.62 12.41 -38.89
CA LEU A 17 30.87 11.34 -39.54
C LEU A 17 30.39 11.71 -40.95
N GLY A 18 30.67 12.92 -41.45
CA GLY A 18 30.40 13.33 -42.83
C GLY A 18 28.92 13.34 -43.22
N VAL A 19 28.01 13.47 -42.26
CA VAL A 19 26.56 13.56 -42.49
C VAL A 19 26.18 15.04 -42.57
N GLU A 20 26.41 15.67 -43.72
CA GLU A 20 26.15 17.11 -43.87
C GLU A 20 24.82 17.44 -44.58
N ASN A 21 23.99 16.45 -44.97
CA ASN A 21 22.69 16.74 -45.60
C ASN A 21 21.65 15.62 -45.38
N ASP A 22 21.15 15.47 -44.15
CA ASP A 22 19.95 14.67 -43.85
C ASP A 22 18.88 15.58 -43.24
N PRO A 23 17.67 15.72 -43.81
CA PRO A 23 16.63 16.65 -43.34
C PRO A 23 15.98 16.27 -42.00
N LEU A 24 16.49 15.26 -41.28
CA LEU A 24 16.01 14.84 -39.96
C LEU A 24 16.86 15.32 -38.77
N VAL A 25 17.88 16.17 -38.99
CA VAL A 25 18.71 16.73 -37.92
C VAL A 25 18.61 18.26 -37.91
N GLU A 26 17.77 18.80 -37.03
CA GLU A 26 17.64 20.24 -36.82
C GLU A 26 18.73 20.71 -35.83
N VAL A 27 19.78 21.35 -36.35
CA VAL A 27 20.86 21.93 -35.54
C VAL A 27 20.42 23.28 -35.01
N ILE A 28 20.14 23.35 -33.71
CA ILE A 28 19.78 24.59 -32.99
C ILE A 28 20.95 25.58 -33.08
N LYS A 29 20.72 26.76 -33.66
CA LYS A 29 21.71 27.85 -33.74
C LYS A 29 21.77 28.60 -32.40
N GLU A 30 22.98 28.98 -31.98
CA GLU A 30 23.29 29.60 -30.66
C GLU A 30 22.44 30.84 -30.27
N ASN A 31 21.73 31.45 -31.21
CA ASN A 31 20.95 32.67 -30.95
C ASN A 31 19.51 32.45 -30.46
N GLU A 32 19.01 31.20 -30.37
CA GLU A 32 17.65 30.91 -29.87
C GLU A 32 17.58 30.49 -28.40
N LEU A 33 18.73 30.28 -27.73
CA LEU A 33 18.76 29.86 -26.31
C LEU A 33 18.68 31.02 -25.30
N LEU A 34 18.69 32.28 -25.77
CA LEU A 34 18.68 33.48 -24.91
C LEU A 34 17.30 34.17 -24.80
N ALA A 35 16.23 33.61 -25.38
CA ALA A 35 14.91 34.24 -25.44
C ALA A 35 13.78 33.51 -24.67
N SER A 36 14.04 32.42 -23.94
CA SER A 36 12.99 31.69 -23.20
C SER A 36 12.99 31.92 -21.68
N SER A 37 13.91 32.73 -21.15
CA SER A 37 13.83 33.24 -19.78
C SER A 37 13.13 34.60 -19.77
N LEU A 38 11.80 34.65 -19.75
CA LEU A 38 10.95 35.77 -19.28
C LEU A 38 9.51 35.61 -19.79
N VAL A 39 8.67 34.80 -19.14
CA VAL A 39 7.19 34.98 -19.17
C VAL A 39 6.59 34.43 -17.86
N GLN A 40 6.02 35.32 -17.03
CA GLN A 40 4.99 34.95 -16.04
C GLN A 40 3.62 34.83 -16.73
N PRO A 41 2.66 34.10 -16.15
CA PRO A 41 1.32 34.68 -16.15
C PRO A 41 0.56 34.62 -14.81
N ALA A 42 -0.24 35.67 -14.72
CA ALA A 42 -1.24 36.11 -13.76
C ALA A 42 -2.31 35.09 -13.29
N SER A 43 -2.87 35.46 -12.14
CA SER A 43 -4.07 35.00 -11.46
C SER A 43 -5.39 35.28 -12.21
N GLU A 44 -6.39 34.40 -12.10
CA GLU A 44 -7.64 34.61 -11.33
C GLU A 44 -8.78 33.62 -11.69
N ASN A 45 -9.41 33.11 -10.62
CA ASN A 45 -10.86 32.96 -10.38
C ASN A 45 -11.64 31.62 -10.54
N ILE A 46 -12.10 31.17 -9.35
CA ILE A 46 -13.43 30.66 -8.94
C ILE A 46 -13.63 29.13 -8.77
N ALA A 47 -13.49 28.74 -7.49
CA ALA A 47 -14.45 28.04 -6.61
C ALA A 47 -15.33 26.90 -7.17
N ASN A 48 -15.16 25.69 -6.60
CA ASN A 48 -16.22 24.96 -5.89
C ASN A 48 -15.66 23.69 -5.24
N PHE A 49 -15.54 23.62 -3.91
CA PHE A 49 -15.53 22.33 -3.22
C PHE A 49 -16.20 22.49 -1.85
N GLN A 50 -17.36 21.84 -1.73
CA GLN A 50 -18.17 21.81 -0.52
C GLN A 50 -17.46 20.99 0.56
N THR A 51 -17.26 21.64 1.70
CA THR A 51 -16.83 21.06 2.97
C THR A 51 -17.91 20.12 3.50
N LEU A 52 -17.61 18.82 3.62
CA LEU A 52 -18.43 17.89 4.38
C LEU A 52 -17.93 17.86 5.83
N LYS A 53 -18.76 18.42 6.71
CA LYS A 53 -18.68 18.32 8.16
C LYS A 53 -18.79 16.86 8.61
N ILE A 54 -17.75 16.32 9.23
CA ILE A 54 -17.86 15.24 10.23
C ILE A 54 -16.80 15.50 11.30
N LEU A 55 -17.13 16.38 12.25
CA LEU A 55 -16.46 16.48 13.55
C LEU A 55 -17.53 16.87 14.57
N GLU A 56 -18.25 15.86 15.06
CA GLU A 56 -18.90 15.91 16.36
C GLU A 56 -19.15 14.48 16.82
N GLN A 57 -18.91 14.24 18.11
CA GLN A 57 -19.02 12.97 18.84
C GLN A 57 -17.76 12.10 18.89
N LEU A 58 -16.92 12.40 19.89
CA LEU A 58 -16.37 11.41 20.83
C LEU A 58 -15.76 12.15 22.04
N GLU A 59 -16.62 12.77 22.84
CA GLU A 59 -16.32 13.08 24.25
C GLU A 59 -17.02 12.02 25.11
N LYS A 60 -16.24 11.28 25.90
CA LYS A 60 -16.52 10.79 27.26
C LYS A 60 -15.61 9.60 27.60
N LEU A 61 -14.57 9.84 28.38
CA LEU A 61 -14.04 8.85 29.33
C LEU A 61 -13.81 9.54 30.69
N PRO A 62 -14.07 8.86 31.83
CA PRO A 62 -14.29 9.50 33.11
C PRO A 62 -13.01 9.73 33.93
N GLU A 63 -13.09 10.77 34.77
CA GLU A 63 -12.13 11.16 35.79
C GLU A 63 -11.83 10.04 36.80
N PHE A 64 -10.56 9.76 37.03
CA PHE A 64 -10.12 8.96 38.17
C PHE A 64 -9.79 9.87 39.35
N THR A 65 -10.61 9.75 40.39
CA THR A 65 -10.52 10.46 41.66
C THR A 65 -9.47 9.82 42.57
N GLN A 66 -8.77 10.67 43.31
CA GLN A 66 -7.77 10.35 44.33
C GLN A 66 -8.39 9.56 45.48
N PHE A 67 -7.72 8.49 45.91
CA PHE A 67 -7.99 7.83 47.19
C PHE A 67 -7.29 8.59 48.31
N GLY A 68 -8.09 9.06 49.28
CA GLY A 68 -7.63 9.61 50.55
C GLY A 68 -7.03 8.53 51.45
N GLN A 69 -6.00 8.93 52.21
CA GLN A 69 -5.48 8.18 53.34
C GLN A 69 -6.22 8.64 54.60
N ASP A 70 -6.86 7.69 55.28
CA ASP A 70 -7.37 7.86 56.65
C ASP A 70 -6.22 7.76 57.67
N GLY A 71 -6.32 8.61 58.69
CA GLY A 71 -5.36 8.70 59.78
C GLY A 71 -5.48 7.57 60.81
N HIS A 72 -4.39 7.39 61.55
CA HIS A 72 -4.42 6.81 62.89
C HIS A 72 -3.32 7.44 63.75
N GLU A 73 -3.75 8.10 64.83
CA GLU A 73 -2.92 8.56 65.94
C GLU A 73 -2.45 7.40 66.83
N LYS A 74 -1.21 7.53 67.32
CA LYS A 74 -0.59 7.13 68.61
C LYS A 74 0.93 7.24 68.35
N GLY A 75 1.72 8.11 68.96
CA GLY A 75 1.82 8.49 70.36
C GLY A 75 3.19 7.98 70.84
N GLU A 76 4.16 8.89 71.08
CA GLU A 76 5.15 8.86 72.18
C GLU A 76 6.27 9.89 71.97
N GLN A 77 6.69 10.46 73.09
CA GLN A 77 7.69 11.50 73.29
C GLN A 77 9.11 10.93 73.22
N GLN A 78 10.09 11.72 72.77
CA GLN A 78 11.34 11.94 73.51
C GLN A 78 12.19 13.08 72.92
N GLU A 79 12.67 13.93 73.83
CA GLU A 79 13.63 15.02 73.62
C GLU A 79 15.04 14.49 73.38
N GLY A 80 15.87 15.29 72.70
CA GLY A 80 17.32 15.11 72.67
C GLY A 80 17.99 15.92 71.58
N GLY A 81 18.47 17.12 71.90
CA GLY A 81 19.30 17.93 71.00
C GLY A 81 20.75 17.46 70.98
N GLN A 82 21.45 17.71 69.88
CA GLN A 82 22.88 18.05 69.84
C GLN A 82 23.33 18.51 68.44
N GLU A 83 24.21 19.51 68.44
CA GLU A 83 24.83 20.17 67.29
C GLU A 83 25.82 19.28 66.52
N LYS A 84 25.81 19.43 65.18
CA LYS A 84 26.90 19.42 64.15
C LYS A 84 28.11 18.47 64.32
N PRO A 85 28.62 17.87 63.21
CA PRO A 85 29.35 18.66 62.20
C PRO A 85 29.05 18.33 60.73
N GLN A 86 29.42 19.28 59.87
CA GLN A 86 29.45 19.19 58.41
C GLN A 86 30.29 18.00 57.95
N ASP A 87 29.70 17.17 57.10
CA ASP A 87 30.43 16.36 56.12
C ASP A 87 29.88 16.67 54.74
N THR A 88 30.69 17.38 53.96
CA THR A 88 30.55 17.56 52.52
C THR A 88 30.60 16.21 51.84
N LYS A 89 29.45 15.70 51.41
CA LYS A 89 29.37 14.75 50.31
C LYS A 89 28.64 15.43 49.16
N ASP A 90 29.40 15.76 48.13
CA ASP A 90 28.91 16.10 46.80
C ASP A 90 28.07 14.92 46.26
N ASN A 91 26.80 14.88 46.64
CA ASN A 91 25.79 14.19 45.86
C ASN A 91 25.49 15.06 44.66
N LYS A 92 26.28 14.90 43.60
CA LYS A 92 25.89 15.34 42.27
C LYS A 92 24.84 14.34 41.76
N GLU A 93 23.67 14.33 42.41
CA GLU A 93 22.45 13.92 41.72
C GLU A 93 22.33 14.89 40.55
N SER A 94 22.49 14.36 39.33
CA SER A 94 22.13 15.06 38.11
C SER A 94 20.61 15.26 38.16
N SER A 95 20.17 16.25 38.91
CA SER A 95 18.76 16.62 38.99
C SER A 95 18.42 17.28 37.67
N ILE A 96 17.67 16.57 36.82
CA ILE A 96 17.14 17.10 35.56
C ILE A 96 16.44 18.44 35.90
N PRO A 97 16.74 19.55 35.20
CA PRO A 97 16.13 20.85 35.54
C PRO A 97 14.60 20.77 35.52
N SER A 98 13.93 21.45 36.45
CA SER A 98 12.47 21.37 36.59
C SER A 98 11.71 21.82 35.33
N HIS A 99 12.28 22.73 34.54
CA HIS A 99 11.69 23.14 33.26
C HIS A 99 11.76 22.07 32.17
N CYS A 100 12.70 21.11 32.28
CA CYS A 100 12.81 19.92 31.42
C CYS A 100 11.92 18.76 31.90
N GLN A 101 11.21 18.93 33.02
CA GLN A 101 10.28 17.94 33.59
C GLN A 101 8.87 18.52 33.62
N LYS A 102 8.12 18.33 32.54
CA LYS A 102 6.73 18.77 32.43
C LYS A 102 5.96 17.71 31.68
N LYS A 103 4.73 17.43 32.11
CA LYS A 103 3.85 16.47 31.42
C LYS A 103 3.81 16.74 29.92
N GLU A 104 3.67 18.01 29.54
CA GLU A 104 3.69 18.48 28.15
C GLU A 104 4.47 19.79 28.06
N ILE A 105 5.27 19.92 27.00
CA ILE A 105 6.03 21.10 26.60
C ILE A 105 5.54 21.51 25.22
N HIS A 106 4.85 22.65 25.16
CA HIS A 106 4.31 23.20 23.92
C HIS A 106 5.28 24.23 23.34
N ILE A 107 5.58 24.13 22.05
CA ILE A 107 6.53 24.98 21.33
C ILE A 107 5.83 25.54 20.09
N HIS A 108 5.62 26.86 20.08
CA HIS A 108 5.02 27.57 18.95
C HIS A 108 6.01 28.54 18.30
N SER A 109 7.06 28.93 19.02
CA SER A 109 8.02 29.93 18.58
C SER A 109 9.45 29.56 18.91
N LEU A 110 10.41 30.27 18.31
CA LEU A 110 11.82 30.16 18.68
C LEU A 110 12.09 30.46 20.16
N GLN A 111 11.31 31.35 20.77
CA GLN A 111 11.45 31.67 22.20
C GLN A 111 11.15 30.44 23.06
N ASP A 112 10.10 29.68 22.72
CA ASP A 112 9.72 28.46 23.43
C ASP A 112 10.76 27.35 23.23
N LEU A 113 11.26 27.21 22.00
CA LEU A 113 12.32 26.24 21.69
C LEU A 113 13.61 26.54 22.47
N ASN A 114 13.98 27.82 22.56
CA ASN A 114 15.14 28.27 23.33
C ASN A 114 15.00 28.03 24.84
N ALA A 115 13.78 27.86 25.36
CA ALA A 115 13.55 27.57 26.77
C ALA A 115 13.84 26.11 27.18
N ILE A 116 14.15 25.24 26.21
CA ILE A 116 14.51 23.83 26.46
C ILE A 116 15.82 23.42 25.78
N ILE A 117 16.54 24.35 25.16
CA ILE A 117 17.71 24.04 24.33
C ILE A 117 18.91 23.52 25.15
N GLU A 118 18.91 23.81 26.45
CA GLU A 118 19.86 23.31 27.44
C GLU A 118 19.54 21.91 27.97
N CYS A 119 18.30 21.42 27.78
CA CYS A 119 17.85 20.14 28.33
C CYS A 119 18.57 18.98 27.65
N GLU A 120 19.36 18.23 28.42
CA GLU A 120 19.96 16.96 27.96
C GLU A 120 18.97 15.80 28.03
N THR A 121 18.07 15.82 29.01
CA THR A 121 16.97 14.86 29.17
C THR A 121 15.68 15.61 29.42
N ILE A 122 14.62 15.23 28.73
CA ILE A 122 13.26 15.73 28.96
C ILE A 122 12.38 14.58 29.44
N ILE A 123 11.61 14.84 30.50
CA ILE A 123 10.57 13.94 31.01
C ILE A 123 9.21 14.54 30.69
N GLY A 124 8.43 13.81 29.89
CA GLY A 124 7.14 14.23 29.34
C GLY A 124 7.20 14.53 27.83
N ASP A 125 6.10 15.06 27.31
CA ASP A 125 5.88 15.15 25.86
C ASP A 125 6.32 16.50 25.30
N ILE A 126 6.95 16.48 24.12
CA ILE A 126 7.25 17.67 23.33
C ILE A 126 6.24 17.77 22.19
N ILE A 127 5.53 18.89 22.14
CA ILE A 127 4.51 19.18 21.15
C ILE A 127 4.89 20.49 20.45
N ILE A 128 5.24 20.39 19.17
CA ILE A 128 5.63 21.54 18.35
C ILE A 128 4.55 21.75 17.29
N SER A 129 3.93 22.93 17.28
CA SER A 129 2.81 23.17 16.36
C SER A 129 2.71 24.62 15.94
N GLU A 130 2.27 24.84 14.69
CA GLU A 130 2.16 26.19 14.13
C GLU A 130 3.49 26.95 14.22
N PHE A 131 4.60 26.22 14.09
CA PHE A 131 5.95 26.74 14.25
C PHE A 131 6.36 27.48 12.97
N ASP A 132 6.69 28.75 13.11
CA ASP A 132 6.89 29.72 12.03
C ASP A 132 8.35 29.88 11.58
N TYR A 133 9.23 28.98 12.04
CA TYR A 133 10.65 29.04 11.73
C TYR A 133 11.12 27.78 10.97
N PRO A 134 12.02 27.92 9.97
CA PRO A 134 12.31 26.82 9.05
C PRO A 134 13.13 25.67 9.63
N ILE A 135 13.73 25.83 10.80
CA ILE A 135 14.66 24.85 11.36
C ILE A 135 14.36 24.62 12.84
N ILE A 136 14.15 23.36 13.21
CA ILE A 136 14.16 22.92 14.61
C ILE A 136 15.48 22.20 14.86
N THR A 137 16.21 22.64 15.88
CA THR A 137 17.44 21.95 16.33
C THR A 137 17.40 21.73 17.84
N LEU A 138 17.29 20.47 18.25
CA LEU A 138 17.38 20.04 19.64
C LEU A 138 18.82 19.55 19.91
N ALA A 139 19.75 20.52 19.99
CA ALA A 139 21.20 20.25 19.89
C ALA A 139 21.76 19.40 21.04
N LYS A 140 21.31 19.63 22.27
CA LYS A 140 21.79 18.94 23.47
C LYS A 140 20.92 17.79 23.93
N LEU A 141 19.70 17.69 23.41
CA LEU A 141 18.76 16.67 23.84
C LEU A 141 19.32 15.29 23.49
N SER A 142 19.53 14.47 24.52
CA SER A 142 20.09 13.12 24.42
C SER A 142 19.05 12.03 24.67
N LYS A 143 18.03 12.33 25.48
CA LYS A 143 16.95 11.41 25.84
C LYS A 143 15.62 12.15 26.00
N LEU A 144 14.57 11.56 25.43
CA LEU A 144 13.19 12.01 25.61
C LEU A 144 12.36 10.88 26.23
N GLU A 145 12.03 11.03 27.51
CA GLU A 145 11.13 10.13 28.25
C GLU A 145 9.68 10.54 28.03
N GLY A 146 9.24 10.44 26.78
CA GLY A 146 7.91 10.84 26.34
C GLY A 146 7.80 10.80 24.83
N ASN A 147 6.87 11.60 24.31
CA ASN A 147 6.53 11.67 22.89
C ASN A 147 7.12 12.92 22.24
N LEU A 148 7.51 12.82 20.96
CA LEU A 148 7.81 13.96 20.10
C LEU A 148 6.74 14.07 19.03
N THR A 149 5.98 15.16 19.04
CA THR A 149 4.94 15.44 18.03
C THR A 149 5.21 16.79 17.39
N ILE A 150 5.30 16.83 16.05
CA ILE A 150 5.45 18.07 15.28
C ILE A 150 4.36 18.11 14.22
N TYR A 151 3.55 19.17 14.20
CA TYR A 151 2.46 19.26 13.23
C TYR A 151 2.09 20.68 12.81
N LYS A 152 1.45 20.83 11.65
CA LYS A 152 0.91 22.12 11.15
C LYS A 152 1.95 23.24 11.12
N SER A 153 3.19 22.92 10.75
CA SER A 153 4.29 23.88 10.66
C SER A 153 4.77 23.95 9.21
N PRO A 154 4.06 24.66 8.31
CA PRO A 154 4.32 24.65 6.88
C PRO A 154 5.64 25.35 6.51
N GLU A 155 6.19 26.20 7.37
CA GLU A 155 7.49 26.84 7.16
C GLU A 155 8.66 25.92 7.52
N LEU A 156 8.42 24.84 8.28
CA LEU A 156 9.46 23.95 8.76
C LEU A 156 10.07 23.16 7.59
N VAL A 157 11.34 23.42 7.31
CA VAL A 157 12.11 22.75 6.26
C VAL A 157 12.92 21.58 6.81
N ARG A 158 13.36 21.68 8.07
CA ARG A 158 14.31 20.74 8.66
C ARG A 158 14.13 20.55 10.16
N VAL A 159 14.19 19.30 10.61
CA VAL A 159 14.24 18.95 12.04
C VAL A 159 15.48 18.12 12.33
N GLU A 160 16.26 18.56 13.32
CA GLU A 160 17.52 17.91 13.68
C GLU A 160 17.66 17.72 15.19
N SER A 161 18.14 16.55 15.59
CA SER A 161 18.63 16.31 16.95
C SER A 161 19.84 15.38 16.90
N PRO A 162 21.07 15.93 16.82
CA PRO A 162 22.27 15.15 16.57
C PRO A 162 22.65 14.22 17.73
N GLN A 163 22.22 14.53 18.97
CA GLN A 163 22.56 13.77 20.17
C GLN A 163 21.42 12.89 20.68
N LEU A 164 20.20 13.03 20.16
CA LEU A 164 19.04 12.30 20.68
C LEU A 164 19.17 10.82 20.38
N SER A 165 19.39 10.05 21.42
CA SER A 165 19.61 8.61 21.36
C SER A 165 18.34 7.80 21.52
N SER A 166 17.33 8.33 22.21
CA SER A 166 16.10 7.60 22.51
C SER A 166 14.89 8.52 22.67
N ILE A 167 13.79 8.10 22.07
CA ILE A 167 12.43 8.60 22.29
C ILE A 167 11.65 7.42 22.89
N GLU A 168 11.22 7.50 24.15
CA GLU A 168 10.55 6.38 24.80
C GLU A 168 9.13 6.11 24.27
N GLY A 169 8.48 7.12 23.69
CA GLY A 169 7.15 7.03 23.10
C GLY A 169 7.16 7.08 21.57
N TRP A 170 6.31 7.92 21.00
CA TRP A 170 6.18 8.10 19.55
C TRP A 170 6.98 9.28 19.01
N PHE A 171 7.39 9.16 17.75
CA PHE A 171 7.87 10.25 16.93
C PHE A 171 6.87 10.49 15.80
N LYS A 172 6.02 11.51 15.98
CA LYS A 172 4.91 11.83 15.09
C LYS A 172 5.16 13.14 14.34
N LEU A 173 5.00 13.09 13.02
CA LEU A 173 5.11 14.21 12.10
C LEU A 173 3.85 14.25 11.22
N TYR A 174 3.14 15.37 11.21
CA TYR A 174 1.85 15.48 10.50
C TYR A 174 1.65 16.88 9.88
N GLU A 175 1.26 16.96 8.61
CA GLU A 175 1.02 18.24 7.92
C GLU A 175 2.24 19.18 7.94
N LEU A 176 3.40 18.70 7.47
CA LEU A 176 4.64 19.48 7.36
C LEU A 176 5.04 19.61 5.89
N THR A 177 4.33 20.48 5.16
CA THR A 177 4.37 20.56 3.69
C THR A 177 5.73 20.95 3.11
N SER A 178 6.57 21.63 3.89
CA SER A 178 7.92 22.05 3.46
C SER A 178 9.05 21.21 4.06
N LEU A 179 8.73 20.19 4.88
CA LEU A 179 9.76 19.41 5.55
C LEU A 179 10.50 18.54 4.53
N ALA A 180 11.78 18.84 4.31
CA ALA A 180 12.62 18.15 3.33
C ALA A 180 13.63 17.19 3.99
N LEU A 181 14.03 17.45 5.24
CA LEU A 181 15.08 16.71 5.94
C LEU A 181 14.75 16.45 7.41
N ILE A 182 14.89 15.18 7.81
CA ILE A 182 14.88 14.73 9.21
C ILE A 182 16.29 14.21 9.53
N SER A 183 16.95 14.76 10.55
CA SER A 183 18.30 14.33 10.94
C SER A 183 18.41 13.97 12.43
N PHE A 184 18.39 12.68 12.74
CA PHE A 184 18.54 12.13 14.08
C PHE A 184 19.59 11.00 14.04
N PRO A 185 20.86 11.32 13.71
CA PRO A 185 21.90 10.32 13.45
C PRO A 185 22.25 9.45 14.67
N SER A 186 21.94 9.92 15.89
CA SER A 186 22.21 9.16 17.13
C SER A 186 21.03 8.31 17.60
N LEU A 187 19.86 8.40 16.94
CA LEU A 187 18.64 7.74 17.40
C LEU A 187 18.79 6.21 17.32
N LYS A 188 18.62 5.55 18.46
CA LYS A 188 18.74 4.08 18.60
C LYS A 188 17.44 3.44 19.07
N LYS A 189 16.49 4.22 19.60
CA LYS A 189 15.25 3.69 20.15
C LYS A 189 14.09 4.66 19.95
N VAL A 190 13.00 4.14 19.40
CA VAL A 190 11.69 4.79 19.32
C VAL A 190 10.62 3.69 19.22
N LYS A 191 9.47 3.86 19.88
CA LYS A 191 8.41 2.84 19.86
C LYS A 191 7.49 2.95 18.65
N ILE A 192 7.09 4.17 18.28
CA ILE A 192 6.14 4.38 17.19
C ILE A 192 6.65 5.47 16.28
N LEU A 193 6.64 5.20 14.98
CA LEU A 193 6.91 6.18 13.94
C LEU A 193 5.62 6.46 13.17
N CYS A 194 5.17 7.71 13.14
CA CYS A 194 3.91 8.10 12.51
C CYS A 194 4.12 9.35 11.66
N TRP A 195 4.34 9.17 10.37
CA TRP A 195 4.68 10.21 9.42
C TRP A 195 3.62 10.30 8.34
N GLU A 196 2.97 11.44 8.24
CA GLU A 196 1.79 11.62 7.41
C GLU A 196 1.79 13.03 6.83
N ILE A 197 1.51 13.16 5.52
CA ILE A 197 1.42 14.46 4.83
C ILE A 197 2.76 15.22 4.93
N LEU A 198 3.81 14.62 4.34
CA LEU A 198 5.18 15.17 4.26
C LEU A 198 5.66 15.19 2.79
N PRO A 199 4.94 15.91 1.91
CA PRO A 199 5.00 15.71 0.46
C PRO A 199 6.36 15.92 -0.19
N ILE A 200 7.29 16.66 0.45
CA ILE A 200 8.64 16.90 -0.07
C ILE A 200 9.75 16.24 0.76
N LEU A 201 9.39 15.46 1.79
CA LEU A 201 10.36 14.73 2.60
C LEU A 201 11.03 13.68 1.72
N SER A 202 12.32 13.87 1.47
CA SER A 202 13.12 13.00 0.59
C SER A 202 14.38 12.48 1.27
N ASN A 203 14.76 13.03 2.43
CA ASN A 203 15.97 12.66 3.13
C ASN A 203 15.72 12.43 4.63
N VAL A 204 16.13 11.26 5.10
CA VAL A 204 16.08 10.85 6.51
C VAL A 204 17.46 10.36 6.89
N GLN A 205 18.04 10.96 7.91
CA GLN A 205 19.35 10.59 8.44
C GLN A 205 19.17 9.99 9.83
N PHE A 206 19.12 8.66 9.88
CA PHE A 206 19.06 7.87 11.10
C PHE A 206 20.30 7.01 11.27
N ASN A 207 20.49 6.48 12.48
CA ASN A 207 21.32 5.30 12.67
C ASN A 207 20.64 4.09 12.00
N HIS A 208 21.41 3.12 11.52
CA HIS A 208 20.88 1.91 10.87
C HIS A 208 20.39 0.83 11.87
N GLU A 209 20.45 1.11 13.17
CA GLU A 209 20.16 0.16 14.25
C GLU A 209 19.12 0.72 15.23
N ILE A 210 17.96 1.15 14.73
CA ILE A 210 16.84 1.57 15.59
C ILE A 210 16.12 0.34 16.12
N HIS A 211 16.14 0.18 17.45
CA HIS A 211 15.52 -0.92 18.18
C HIS A 211 14.21 -0.51 18.86
N GLY A 212 13.40 -1.52 19.21
CA GLY A 212 12.22 -1.33 20.07
C GLY A 212 11.04 -0.66 19.37
N ILE A 213 11.07 -0.56 18.04
CA ILE A 213 9.94 -0.08 17.25
C ILE A 213 8.83 -1.13 17.26
N GLU A 214 7.62 -0.67 17.53
CA GLU A 214 6.39 -1.45 17.63
C GLU A 214 5.44 -1.12 16.48
N SER A 215 5.49 0.07 15.87
CA SER A 215 4.61 0.45 14.76
C SER A 215 5.24 1.50 13.84
N ILE A 216 5.02 1.33 12.53
CA ILE A 216 5.51 2.23 11.49
C ILE A 216 4.36 2.61 10.57
N THR A 217 4.10 3.91 10.46
CA THR A 217 3.19 4.51 9.48
C THR A 217 3.93 5.58 8.70
N ILE A 218 3.99 5.44 7.37
CA ILE A 218 4.61 6.40 6.46
C ILE A 218 3.66 6.66 5.29
N SER A 219 3.07 7.85 5.27
CA SER A 219 2.09 8.29 4.28
C SER A 219 2.46 9.62 3.64
N ASP A 220 2.20 9.71 2.34
CA ASP A 220 2.27 10.96 1.57
C ASP A 220 3.65 11.64 1.65
N THR A 221 4.71 10.85 1.43
CA THR A 221 6.10 11.34 1.43
C THR A 221 6.74 11.26 0.03
N SER A 222 7.88 11.93 -0.12
CA SER A 222 8.75 11.81 -1.31
C SER A 222 9.97 10.93 -1.06
N LEU A 223 9.91 10.02 -0.07
CA LEU A 223 11.00 9.09 0.21
C LEU A 223 11.17 8.11 -0.95
N THR A 224 12.42 7.81 -1.28
CA THR A 224 12.78 6.79 -2.28
C THR A 224 13.07 5.43 -1.66
N GLY A 225 13.49 5.43 -0.40
CA GLY A 225 13.77 4.24 0.40
C GLY A 225 13.59 4.54 1.88
N PHE A 226 13.35 3.49 2.67
CA PHE A 226 13.22 3.61 4.11
C PHE A 226 13.72 2.32 4.78
N SER A 227 14.73 2.45 5.65
CA SER A 227 15.39 1.31 6.32
C SER A 227 15.99 1.74 7.67
N GLY A 228 16.64 0.82 8.37
CA GLY A 228 17.34 1.10 9.65
C GLY A 228 16.58 0.67 10.91
N PHE A 229 15.48 -0.08 10.75
CA PHE A 229 14.66 -0.55 11.87
C PHE A 229 14.85 -2.05 12.10
N LEU A 230 15.11 -2.40 13.35
CA LEU A 230 15.29 -3.76 13.82
C LEU A 230 14.14 -4.13 14.75
N ALA A 231 13.20 -4.93 14.24
CA ALA A 231 12.02 -5.35 14.98
C ALA A 231 11.66 -6.80 14.67
N ASN A 232 11.69 -7.66 15.69
CA ASN A 232 11.21 -9.04 15.53
C ASN A 232 9.67 -9.08 15.39
N GLU A 233 8.98 -8.13 16.01
CA GLU A 233 7.53 -8.01 16.00
C GLU A 233 7.15 -6.55 15.78
N LEU A 234 6.18 -6.34 14.91
CA LEU A 234 5.48 -5.07 14.74
C LEU A 234 4.00 -5.30 15.02
N LYS A 235 3.33 -4.28 15.52
CA LYS A 235 1.87 -4.22 15.54
C LYS A 235 1.35 -3.79 14.17
N VAL A 236 1.82 -2.64 13.68
CA VAL A 236 1.41 -2.04 12.41
C VAL A 236 2.61 -1.80 11.51
N LEU A 237 2.46 -2.17 10.24
CA LEU A 237 3.32 -1.71 9.16
C LEU A 237 2.42 -1.15 8.05
N ASP A 238 2.36 0.17 7.96
CA ASP A 238 1.50 0.88 7.01
C ASP A 238 2.34 1.86 6.18
N ILE A 239 2.52 1.55 4.90
CA ILE A 239 3.30 2.38 4.00
C ILE A 239 2.45 2.65 2.77
N ASN A 240 1.96 3.88 2.63
CA ASN A 240 1.02 4.24 1.59
C ASN A 240 1.25 5.63 0.99
N ASN A 241 0.80 5.87 -0.24
CA ASN A 241 0.90 7.17 -0.92
C ASN A 241 2.35 7.72 -1.08
N ASN A 242 3.37 6.86 -1.09
CA ASN A 242 4.77 7.28 -1.28
C ASN A 242 5.19 7.08 -2.73
N ARG A 243 4.92 8.08 -3.59
CA ARG A 243 5.06 7.99 -5.05
C ARG A 243 6.45 7.56 -5.55
N PHE A 244 7.50 7.88 -4.79
CA PHE A 244 8.89 7.61 -5.17
C PHE A 244 9.51 6.41 -4.45
N LEU A 245 8.79 5.81 -3.49
CA LEU A 245 9.31 4.70 -2.69
C LEU A 245 9.26 3.39 -3.50
N ASP A 246 10.43 2.91 -3.90
CA ASP A 246 10.57 1.76 -4.82
C ASP A 246 10.96 0.44 -4.15
N SER A 247 11.32 0.48 -2.86
CA SER A 247 11.77 -0.68 -2.12
C SER A 247 11.40 -0.61 -0.64
N ILE A 248 10.95 -1.74 -0.11
CA ILE A 248 10.70 -1.97 1.31
C ILE A 248 11.38 -3.28 1.70
N GLU A 249 12.33 -3.16 2.63
CA GLU A 249 12.98 -4.30 3.25
C GLU A 249 12.85 -4.19 4.76
N CYS A 250 12.32 -5.23 5.40
CA CYS A 250 12.16 -5.27 6.84
C CYS A 250 12.38 -6.69 7.38
N ASN A 251 13.22 -6.79 8.40
CA ASN A 251 13.47 -8.04 9.09
C ASN A 251 12.51 -8.21 10.28
N VAL A 252 11.26 -8.56 9.99
CA VAL A 252 10.20 -8.78 10.98
C VAL A 252 9.65 -10.20 10.88
N GLU A 253 9.37 -10.84 12.02
CA GLU A 253 8.78 -12.18 12.08
C GLU A 253 7.25 -12.16 12.19
N THR A 254 6.69 -11.20 12.93
CA THR A 254 5.25 -11.10 13.16
C THR A 254 4.74 -9.67 12.99
N ILE A 255 3.61 -9.52 12.29
CA ILE A 255 2.83 -8.27 12.26
C ILE A 255 1.47 -8.54 12.91
N SER A 256 1.27 -8.07 14.15
CA SER A 256 0.18 -8.53 15.01
C SER A 256 -1.18 -7.87 14.73
N ASP A 257 -1.22 -6.74 14.04
CA ASP A 257 -2.46 -6.00 13.73
C ASP A 257 -2.71 -5.94 12.22
N TYR A 258 -1.97 -5.12 11.48
CA TYR A 258 -2.12 -5.08 10.02
C TYR A 258 -0.84 -4.68 9.28
N PHE A 259 -0.67 -5.29 8.10
CA PHE A 259 0.33 -4.93 7.10
C PHE A 259 -0.38 -4.37 5.87
N HIS A 260 -0.25 -3.07 5.65
CA HIS A 260 -0.86 -2.37 4.52
C HIS A 260 0.18 -1.71 3.61
N LEU A 261 0.08 -1.98 2.30
CA LEU A 261 0.78 -1.27 1.24
C LEU A 261 -0.21 -0.84 0.16
N SER A 262 -0.18 0.44 -0.21
CA SER A 262 -0.95 0.97 -1.33
C SER A 262 -0.39 2.27 -1.88
N ALA A 263 -0.67 2.59 -3.15
CA ALA A 263 -0.35 3.89 -3.76
C ALA A 263 1.13 4.37 -3.63
N ASN A 264 2.08 3.43 -3.50
CA ASN A 264 3.52 3.74 -3.54
C ASN A 264 4.03 3.79 -4.99
N ALA A 265 5.35 3.79 -5.21
CA ALA A 265 5.89 3.70 -6.56
C ALA A 265 5.34 2.45 -7.27
N LYS A 266 5.05 2.60 -8.57
CA LYS A 266 4.38 1.58 -9.38
C LYS A 266 5.13 0.23 -9.41
N GLU A 267 6.45 0.29 -9.28
CA GLU A 267 7.38 -0.84 -9.40
C GLU A 267 7.97 -1.23 -8.04
N ILE A 268 7.25 -0.94 -6.94
CA ILE A 268 7.75 -1.19 -5.60
C ILE A 268 8.03 -2.69 -5.37
N LYS A 269 9.19 -2.96 -4.78
CA LYS A 269 9.67 -4.28 -4.40
C LYS A 269 9.61 -4.43 -2.89
N VAL A 270 8.95 -5.48 -2.43
CA VAL A 270 8.68 -5.72 -1.01
C VAL A 270 9.32 -7.04 -0.62
N ASN A 271 10.26 -6.99 0.31
CA ASN A 271 10.99 -8.15 0.80
C ASN A 271 10.96 -8.21 2.34
N LEU A 272 10.19 -9.16 2.87
CA LEU A 272 10.14 -9.44 4.32
C LEU A 272 10.47 -10.93 4.52
N PRO A 273 11.75 -11.31 4.41
CA PRO A 273 12.14 -12.70 4.25
C PRO A 273 11.84 -13.54 5.49
N ASN A 274 11.77 -12.95 6.68
CA ASN A 274 11.54 -13.66 7.94
C ASN A 274 10.10 -13.59 8.45
N LEU A 275 9.19 -12.95 7.71
CA LEU A 275 7.81 -12.78 8.14
C LEU A 275 7.08 -14.13 8.12
N LYS A 276 6.68 -14.60 9.31
CA LYS A 276 5.98 -15.88 9.53
C LYS A 276 4.48 -15.70 9.74
N LYS A 277 4.08 -14.58 10.35
CA LYS A 277 2.69 -14.37 10.77
C LYS A 277 2.25 -12.94 10.54
N VAL A 278 1.03 -12.76 10.04
CA VAL A 278 0.36 -11.46 9.94
C VAL A 278 -1.08 -11.61 10.45
N ASN A 279 -1.64 -10.59 11.10
CA ASN A 279 -3.07 -10.60 11.40
C ASN A 279 -3.92 -10.25 10.16
N GLU A 280 -3.78 -9.06 9.58
CA GLU A 280 -4.39 -8.69 8.28
C GLU A 280 -3.34 -8.23 7.26
N LEU A 281 -3.43 -8.72 6.02
CA LEU A 281 -2.53 -8.37 4.92
C LEU A 281 -3.32 -7.69 3.79
N SER A 282 -2.94 -6.46 3.43
CA SER A 282 -3.60 -5.67 2.37
C SER A 282 -2.57 -5.02 1.46
N ILE A 283 -2.35 -5.58 0.26
CA ILE A 283 -1.29 -5.20 -0.66
C ILE A 283 -1.87 -4.78 -2.01
N ASN A 284 -1.54 -3.55 -2.41
CA ASN A 284 -1.96 -2.91 -3.65
C ASN A 284 -0.77 -2.25 -4.35
N ASN A 285 -0.80 -2.22 -5.68
CA ASN A 285 0.21 -1.55 -6.51
C ASN A 285 1.66 -2.04 -6.30
N VAL A 286 1.87 -3.32 -6.00
CA VAL A 286 3.19 -3.94 -5.84
C VAL A 286 3.61 -4.73 -7.07
N GLU A 287 4.88 -4.64 -7.48
CA GLU A 287 5.44 -5.42 -8.58
C GLU A 287 6.10 -6.72 -8.10
N ILE A 288 6.85 -6.67 -7.00
CA ILE A 288 7.51 -7.85 -6.42
C ILE A 288 7.14 -7.96 -4.95
N LEU A 289 6.60 -9.10 -4.55
CA LEU A 289 6.24 -9.41 -3.17
C LEU A 289 6.91 -10.71 -2.74
N GLN A 290 7.88 -10.63 -1.83
CA GLN A 290 8.64 -11.77 -1.30
C GLN A 290 8.32 -11.96 0.18
N LEU A 291 7.47 -12.95 0.46
CA LEU A 291 6.99 -13.33 1.79
C LEU A 291 7.14 -14.86 1.98
N ASP A 292 8.30 -15.39 1.60
CA ASP A 292 8.53 -16.84 1.41
C ASP A 292 8.32 -17.67 2.68
N ASN A 293 8.50 -17.06 3.84
CA ASN A 293 8.34 -17.70 5.15
C ASN A 293 6.96 -17.50 5.78
N LEU A 294 6.03 -16.81 5.12
CA LEU A 294 4.71 -16.55 5.69
C LEU A 294 3.92 -17.85 5.86
N GLU A 295 3.58 -18.18 7.10
CA GLU A 295 2.92 -19.44 7.47
C GLU A 295 1.44 -19.26 7.79
N ARG A 296 1.04 -18.08 8.29
CA ARG A 296 -0.31 -17.86 8.83
C ARG A 296 -0.78 -16.42 8.68
N ILE A 297 -2.05 -16.28 8.30
CA ILE A 297 -2.80 -15.02 8.35
C ILE A 297 -4.03 -15.23 9.25
N ASP A 298 -4.15 -14.47 10.34
CA ASP A 298 -5.24 -14.69 11.31
C ASP A 298 -6.59 -14.13 10.85
N ASN A 299 -6.57 -13.07 10.04
CA ASN A 299 -7.75 -12.45 9.43
C ASN A 299 -7.64 -12.57 7.89
N SER A 300 -7.84 -11.49 7.15
CA SER A 300 -7.97 -11.53 5.70
C SER A 300 -6.65 -11.23 4.98
N MET A 301 -6.54 -11.78 3.78
CA MET A 301 -5.43 -11.56 2.85
C MET A 301 -5.98 -10.96 1.56
N LYS A 302 -5.68 -9.69 1.31
CA LYS A 302 -6.10 -8.94 0.12
C LYS A 302 -4.86 -8.61 -0.71
N LEU A 303 -4.73 -9.25 -1.87
CA LEU A 303 -3.73 -8.93 -2.88
C LEU A 303 -4.46 -8.45 -4.13
N ASN A 304 -4.82 -7.16 -4.16
CA ASN A 304 -5.62 -6.59 -5.23
C ASN A 304 -4.91 -5.46 -5.98
N ASP A 305 -5.23 -5.30 -7.26
CA ASP A 305 -4.71 -4.19 -8.08
C ASP A 305 -3.15 -4.15 -8.12
N ASN A 306 -2.49 -5.31 -8.15
CA ASN A 306 -1.03 -5.42 -8.22
C ASN A 306 -0.50 -5.69 -9.64
N PHE A 307 0.81 -5.52 -9.78
CA PHE A 307 1.56 -5.67 -11.04
C PHE A 307 2.47 -6.90 -11.07
N PHE A 308 2.50 -7.71 -10.01
CA PHE A 308 3.28 -8.94 -9.99
C PHE A 308 2.90 -9.92 -11.12
N HIS A 309 3.91 -10.59 -11.67
CA HIS A 309 3.73 -11.63 -12.69
C HIS A 309 3.39 -12.99 -12.09
N SER A 310 3.92 -13.28 -10.90
CA SER A 310 3.69 -14.51 -10.17
C SER A 310 3.72 -14.29 -8.67
N ILE A 311 2.91 -15.04 -7.92
CA ILE A 311 2.96 -15.08 -6.45
C ILE A 311 3.09 -16.52 -5.97
N LYS A 312 3.91 -16.73 -4.94
CA LYS A 312 4.13 -18.03 -4.31
C LYS A 312 4.19 -17.88 -2.80
N PHE A 313 3.39 -18.68 -2.10
CA PHE A 313 3.39 -18.71 -0.63
C PHE A 313 3.67 -20.13 -0.17
N LEU A 314 4.97 -20.49 -0.15
CA LEU A 314 5.42 -21.87 0.01
C LEU A 314 5.06 -22.49 1.37
N LYS A 315 4.93 -21.68 2.42
CA LYS A 315 4.67 -22.14 3.79
C LYS A 315 3.30 -21.73 4.34
N LEU A 316 2.51 -20.95 3.60
CA LEU A 316 1.23 -20.44 4.10
C LEU A 316 0.24 -21.59 4.21
N LYS A 317 -0.22 -21.86 5.44
CA LYS A 317 -1.11 -22.98 5.76
C LYS A 317 -2.55 -22.55 6.03
N TYR A 318 -2.74 -21.33 6.53
CA TYR A 318 -4.01 -20.90 7.09
C TYR A 318 -4.29 -19.41 6.83
N ILE A 319 -5.52 -19.10 6.44
CA ILE A 319 -6.08 -17.75 6.37
C ILE A 319 -7.41 -17.74 7.14
N GLY A 320 -7.49 -16.95 8.21
CA GLY A 320 -8.68 -16.92 9.07
C GLY A 320 -9.86 -16.07 8.55
N GLY A 321 -9.62 -15.27 7.54
CA GLY A 321 -10.61 -14.47 6.83
C GLY A 321 -10.67 -14.82 5.35
N THR A 322 -10.95 -13.82 4.52
CA THR A 322 -11.07 -13.98 3.06
C THR A 322 -9.70 -13.90 2.39
N LEU A 323 -9.45 -14.80 1.45
CA LEU A 323 -8.38 -14.67 0.47
C LEU A 323 -8.95 -13.97 -0.78
N ASP A 324 -8.53 -12.73 -1.01
CA ASP A 324 -8.90 -11.92 -2.17
C ASP A 324 -7.70 -11.72 -3.10
N LEU A 325 -7.75 -12.36 -4.26
CA LEU A 325 -6.77 -12.27 -5.34
C LEU A 325 -7.42 -11.59 -6.56
N SER A 326 -7.83 -10.33 -6.40
CA SER A 326 -8.60 -9.62 -7.44
C SER A 326 -7.79 -8.63 -8.25
N LYS A 327 -8.11 -8.49 -9.55
CA LYS A 327 -7.60 -7.43 -10.43
C LYS A 327 -6.08 -7.37 -10.62
N ASN A 328 -5.39 -8.51 -10.58
CA ASN A 328 -3.95 -8.57 -10.86
C ASN A 328 -3.73 -8.79 -12.36
N SER A 329 -3.66 -7.70 -13.12
CA SER A 329 -3.72 -7.73 -14.59
C SER A 329 -2.53 -8.43 -15.28
N LYS A 330 -1.40 -8.56 -14.57
CA LYS A 330 -0.15 -9.18 -15.06
C LYS A 330 0.10 -10.57 -14.49
N LEU A 331 -0.75 -11.03 -13.58
CA LEU A 331 -0.58 -12.29 -12.87
C LEU A 331 -0.84 -13.49 -13.79
N THR A 332 0.19 -14.30 -14.00
CA THR A 332 0.18 -15.51 -14.86
C THR A 332 0.29 -16.80 -14.06
N SER A 333 0.82 -16.75 -12.84
CA SER A 333 1.04 -17.94 -12.01
C SER A 333 0.82 -17.65 -10.52
N ILE A 334 0.09 -18.55 -9.87
CA ILE A 334 -0.23 -18.50 -8.44
C ILE A 334 0.16 -19.85 -7.86
N ASP A 335 0.75 -19.88 -6.66
CA ASP A 335 1.06 -21.14 -5.98
C ASP A 335 0.90 -21.02 -4.46
N PHE A 336 0.00 -21.84 -3.90
CA PHE A 336 -0.25 -21.99 -2.46
C PHE A 336 -0.16 -23.48 -2.09
N PRO A 337 1.05 -24.09 -2.11
CA PRO A 337 1.20 -25.53 -2.03
C PRO A 337 0.84 -26.10 -0.67
N GLN A 338 0.90 -25.30 0.40
CA GLN A 338 0.63 -25.75 1.78
C GLN A 338 -0.70 -25.20 2.34
N LEU A 339 -1.42 -24.37 1.60
CA LEU A 339 -2.64 -23.74 2.09
C LEU A 339 -3.72 -24.80 2.27
N ASN A 340 -4.12 -25.02 3.51
CA ASN A 340 -5.11 -26.04 3.87
C ASN A 340 -6.50 -25.45 4.13
N GLU A 341 -6.55 -24.22 4.66
CA GLU A 341 -7.80 -23.67 5.16
C GLU A 341 -7.89 -22.16 4.92
N VAL A 342 -9.04 -21.74 4.38
CA VAL A 342 -9.49 -20.36 4.28
C VAL A 342 -10.83 -20.28 5.02
N GLN A 343 -10.87 -19.65 6.20
CA GLN A 343 -12.10 -19.59 7.00
C GLN A 343 -13.15 -18.62 6.46
N GLY A 344 -12.73 -17.60 5.70
CA GLY A 344 -13.61 -16.72 4.94
C GLY A 344 -13.85 -17.20 3.51
N GLY A 345 -14.04 -16.25 2.59
CA GLY A 345 -14.21 -16.55 1.17
C GLY A 345 -12.89 -16.74 0.43
N LEU A 346 -12.97 -17.33 -0.77
CA LEU A 346 -11.88 -17.35 -1.74
C LEU A 346 -12.36 -16.63 -2.99
N MET A 347 -11.72 -15.51 -3.33
CA MET A 347 -12.05 -14.68 -4.48
C MET A 347 -10.88 -14.64 -5.46
N LEU A 348 -11.11 -15.09 -6.69
CA LEU A 348 -10.17 -15.02 -7.81
C LEU A 348 -10.87 -14.35 -8.99
N ILE A 349 -10.81 -13.02 -9.03
CA ILE A 349 -11.66 -12.21 -9.91
C ILE A 349 -10.80 -11.24 -10.73
N LYS A 350 -11.10 -11.08 -12.02
CA LYS A 350 -10.42 -10.10 -12.89
C LYS A 350 -8.90 -10.33 -13.01
N ASN A 351 -8.47 -11.58 -13.15
CA ASN A 351 -7.09 -11.94 -13.49
C ASN A 351 -7.07 -12.49 -14.93
N PRO A 352 -6.86 -11.65 -15.95
CA PRO A 352 -7.11 -12.00 -17.35
C PRO A 352 -6.11 -13.00 -17.94
N LEU A 353 -4.99 -13.27 -17.27
CA LEU A 353 -3.96 -14.21 -17.74
C LEU A 353 -3.97 -15.54 -16.97
N ILE A 354 -4.89 -15.72 -16.02
CA ILE A 354 -5.10 -16.98 -15.31
C ILE A 354 -6.17 -17.79 -16.04
N GLU A 355 -5.76 -18.86 -16.69
CA GLU A 355 -6.66 -19.76 -17.42
C GLU A 355 -6.99 -21.04 -16.66
N LYS A 356 -6.17 -21.42 -15.67
CA LYS A 356 -6.35 -22.67 -14.90
C LYS A 356 -6.25 -22.38 -13.42
N VAL A 357 -7.14 -23.00 -12.65
CA VAL A 357 -7.14 -22.88 -11.19
C VAL A 357 -6.73 -24.22 -10.59
N ASN A 358 -5.42 -24.43 -10.45
CA ASN A 358 -4.80 -25.62 -9.86
C ASN A 358 -3.78 -25.26 -8.77
N CYS A 359 -3.78 -24.01 -8.32
CA CYS A 359 -2.81 -23.40 -7.41
C CYS A 359 -3.06 -23.69 -5.92
N PHE A 360 -4.07 -24.50 -5.60
CA PHE A 360 -4.49 -24.84 -4.24
C PHE A 360 -4.56 -26.37 -4.03
N PRO A 361 -3.45 -27.11 -4.16
CA PRO A 361 -3.47 -28.57 -4.18
C PRO A 361 -3.97 -29.19 -2.87
N ASN A 362 -3.70 -28.55 -1.72
CA ASN A 362 -4.00 -29.06 -0.38
C ASN A 362 -5.17 -28.35 0.32
N LEU A 363 -5.87 -27.45 -0.40
CA LEU A 363 -6.94 -26.64 0.18
C LEU A 363 -8.15 -27.52 0.49
N ASN A 364 -8.46 -27.65 1.78
CA ASN A 364 -9.49 -28.55 2.29
C ASN A 364 -10.81 -27.85 2.60
N ILE A 365 -10.74 -26.62 3.13
CA ILE A 365 -11.89 -25.90 3.67
C ILE A 365 -11.92 -24.47 3.14
N ILE A 366 -13.09 -24.06 2.66
CA ILE A 366 -13.49 -22.67 2.43
C ILE A 366 -14.70 -22.40 3.34
N GLY A 367 -14.51 -21.58 4.38
CA GLY A 367 -15.56 -21.29 5.37
C GLY A 367 -16.58 -20.24 4.91
N GLY A 368 -16.33 -19.56 3.79
CA GLY A 368 -17.23 -18.64 3.11
C GLY A 368 -17.60 -19.09 1.70
N ALA A 369 -17.76 -18.14 0.78
CA ALA A 369 -18.06 -18.41 -0.62
C ALA A 369 -16.79 -18.63 -1.45
N LEU A 370 -16.88 -19.50 -2.46
CA LEU A 370 -15.90 -19.62 -3.53
C LEU A 370 -16.38 -18.78 -4.72
N GLU A 371 -15.60 -17.79 -5.13
CA GLU A 371 -15.92 -16.93 -6.27
C GLU A 371 -14.76 -16.84 -7.25
N ILE A 372 -14.96 -17.30 -8.49
CA ILE A 372 -13.95 -17.25 -9.54
C ILE A 372 -14.55 -16.62 -10.78
N LYS A 373 -13.91 -15.57 -11.31
CA LYS A 373 -14.38 -14.84 -12.49
C LYS A 373 -13.21 -14.46 -13.40
N GLY A 374 -13.18 -15.00 -14.61
CA GLY A 374 -12.10 -14.77 -15.59
C GLY A 374 -12.14 -15.73 -16.78
N PRO A 375 -11.09 -15.78 -17.61
CA PRO A 375 -11.01 -16.66 -18.78
C PRO A 375 -10.62 -18.10 -18.42
N ILE A 376 -11.28 -18.65 -17.39
CA ILE A 376 -10.94 -19.96 -16.82
C ILE A 376 -11.34 -21.08 -17.78
N THR A 377 -10.42 -21.97 -18.11
CA THR A 377 -10.61 -23.17 -18.93
C THR A 377 -10.77 -24.43 -18.08
N ASP A 378 -10.19 -24.46 -16.89
CA ASP A 378 -10.23 -25.61 -15.99
C ASP A 378 -10.07 -25.20 -14.51
N ILE A 379 -10.73 -25.94 -13.61
CA ILE A 379 -10.64 -25.76 -12.15
C ILE A 379 -10.37 -27.13 -11.52
N SER A 380 -9.29 -27.22 -10.74
CA SER A 380 -8.90 -28.42 -10.00
C SER A 380 -8.64 -28.07 -8.53
N LEU A 381 -9.55 -28.51 -7.66
CA LEU A 381 -9.48 -28.35 -6.20
C LEU A 381 -9.64 -29.72 -5.54
N LYS A 382 -8.66 -30.61 -5.78
CA LYS A 382 -8.76 -32.07 -5.52
C LYS A 382 -9.04 -32.42 -4.06
N ASP A 383 -8.44 -31.67 -3.13
CA ASP A 383 -8.53 -31.96 -1.70
C ASP A 383 -9.65 -31.18 -1.00
N LEU A 384 -10.42 -30.38 -1.75
CA LEU A 384 -11.49 -29.57 -1.20
C LEU A 384 -12.62 -30.48 -0.70
N LYS A 385 -12.93 -30.39 0.59
CA LYS A 385 -13.97 -31.19 1.25
C LYS A 385 -15.19 -30.38 1.64
N LEU A 386 -15.00 -29.08 1.88
CA LEU A 386 -16.06 -28.23 2.40
C LEU A 386 -15.98 -26.80 1.84
N VAL A 387 -17.11 -26.34 1.30
CA VAL A 387 -17.41 -24.93 1.07
C VAL A 387 -18.68 -24.60 1.85
N LYS A 388 -18.58 -23.80 2.90
CA LYS A 388 -19.75 -23.46 3.72
C LYS A 388 -20.69 -22.48 3.02
N GLY A 389 -20.19 -21.62 2.13
CA GLY A 389 -20.98 -20.65 1.38
C GLY A 389 -21.46 -21.16 0.01
N SER A 390 -21.68 -20.23 -0.93
CA SER A 390 -21.97 -20.54 -2.33
C SER A 390 -20.68 -20.79 -3.13
N ALA A 391 -20.77 -21.54 -4.22
CA ALA A 391 -19.71 -21.64 -5.23
C ALA A 391 -20.19 -20.96 -6.51
N ILE A 392 -19.52 -19.88 -6.92
CA ILE A 392 -19.91 -19.03 -8.04
C ILE A 392 -18.76 -18.93 -9.02
N ILE A 393 -18.96 -19.42 -10.23
CA ILE A 393 -18.01 -19.35 -11.33
C ILE A 393 -18.60 -18.53 -12.47
N SER A 394 -17.83 -17.59 -13.01
CA SER A 394 -18.15 -16.91 -14.26
C SER A 394 -16.95 -17.02 -15.18
N SER A 395 -17.00 -17.96 -16.12
CA SER A 395 -15.93 -18.10 -17.11
C SER A 395 -16.26 -17.33 -18.37
N THR A 396 -15.30 -16.56 -18.88
CA THR A 396 -15.37 -15.94 -20.20
C THR A 396 -14.77 -16.82 -21.30
N SER A 397 -14.26 -18.01 -20.96
CA SER A 397 -13.67 -18.93 -21.93
C SER A 397 -14.74 -19.91 -22.48
N PRO A 398 -14.85 -20.07 -23.80
CA PRO A 398 -15.77 -21.05 -24.40
C PRO A 398 -15.33 -22.50 -24.15
N ALA A 399 -14.10 -22.73 -23.70
CA ALA A 399 -13.61 -24.06 -23.35
C ALA A 399 -14.10 -24.56 -21.98
N PHE A 400 -14.72 -23.68 -21.17
CA PHE A 400 -15.19 -24.04 -19.84
C PHE A 400 -16.58 -24.68 -19.87
N ASP A 401 -16.65 -25.94 -19.47
CA ASP A 401 -17.91 -26.67 -19.39
C ASP A 401 -18.59 -26.48 -18.03
N CYS A 402 -19.51 -25.51 -17.97
CA CYS A 402 -20.32 -25.24 -16.78
C CYS A 402 -21.22 -26.43 -16.38
N GLU A 403 -21.69 -27.24 -17.33
CA GLU A 403 -22.52 -28.40 -17.03
C GLU A 403 -21.71 -29.48 -16.33
N LYS A 404 -20.53 -29.79 -16.86
CA LYS A 404 -19.60 -30.73 -16.25
C LYS A 404 -19.15 -30.24 -14.88
N TRP A 405 -18.76 -28.98 -14.75
CA TRP A 405 -18.30 -28.43 -13.47
C TRP A 405 -19.41 -28.46 -12.42
N SER A 406 -20.62 -27.97 -12.74
CA SER A 406 -21.74 -27.91 -11.78
C SER A 406 -22.28 -29.28 -11.36
N LYS A 407 -21.92 -30.35 -12.08
CA LYS A 407 -22.24 -31.76 -11.77
C LYS A 407 -21.06 -32.55 -11.19
N SER A 408 -19.90 -31.92 -11.01
CA SER A 408 -18.68 -32.55 -10.48
C SER A 408 -18.74 -32.74 -8.96
N GLU A 409 -17.60 -33.11 -8.36
CA GLU A 409 -17.40 -33.20 -6.91
C GLU A 409 -17.80 -31.93 -6.14
N VAL A 410 -17.88 -30.78 -6.82
CA VAL A 410 -18.36 -29.53 -6.22
C VAL A 410 -19.77 -29.67 -5.60
N LEU A 411 -20.64 -30.52 -6.15
CA LEU A 411 -21.98 -30.81 -5.56
C LEU A 411 -21.91 -31.44 -4.17
N LEU A 412 -20.82 -32.16 -3.88
CA LEU A 412 -20.64 -32.89 -2.63
C LEU A 412 -19.98 -32.01 -1.56
N VAL A 413 -19.27 -30.96 -1.94
CA VAL A 413 -18.47 -30.15 -1.01
C VAL A 413 -19.18 -28.86 -0.57
N VAL A 414 -20.08 -28.31 -1.38
CA VAL A 414 -20.80 -27.05 -1.08
C VAL A 414 -22.01 -27.34 -0.18
N ARG A 415 -22.12 -26.66 0.98
CA ARG A 415 -23.10 -27.00 2.03
C ARG A 415 -24.07 -25.91 2.47
N GLY A 416 -23.77 -24.63 2.29
CA GLY A 416 -24.63 -23.54 2.81
C GLY A 416 -25.00 -22.48 1.76
N GLY A 417 -24.96 -22.84 0.47
CA GLY A 417 -25.28 -21.91 -0.61
C GLY A 417 -25.70 -22.58 -1.91
N LYS A 418 -25.65 -21.82 -3.00
CA LYS A 418 -25.92 -22.30 -4.36
C LYS A 418 -24.62 -22.58 -5.10
N ILE A 419 -24.72 -23.45 -6.09
CA ILE A 419 -23.67 -23.66 -7.09
C ILE A 419 -24.15 -22.95 -8.35
N GLU A 420 -23.43 -21.92 -8.76
CA GLU A 420 -23.76 -21.07 -9.89
C GLU A 420 -22.59 -21.04 -10.86
N CYS A 421 -22.86 -21.32 -12.14
CA CYS A 421 -21.87 -21.23 -13.21
C CYS A 421 -22.44 -20.43 -14.37
N THR A 422 -21.72 -19.40 -14.80
CA THR A 422 -22.03 -18.62 -16.00
C THR A 422 -20.93 -18.86 -17.03
N ASN A 423 -21.30 -19.29 -18.23
CA ASN A 423 -20.36 -19.53 -19.34
C ASN A 423 -20.11 -18.27 -20.19
N SER A 424 -19.29 -18.40 -21.24
CA SER A 424 -18.94 -17.29 -22.14
C SER A 424 -20.12 -16.72 -22.94
N ASN A 425 -21.22 -17.48 -23.07
CA ASN A 425 -22.45 -17.05 -23.75
C ASN A 425 -23.43 -16.36 -22.79
N ASN A 426 -23.03 -16.08 -21.54
CA ASN A 426 -23.87 -15.60 -20.45
C ASN A 426 -25.02 -16.56 -20.08
N GLU A 427 -24.91 -17.83 -20.43
CA GLU A 427 -25.85 -18.86 -19.98
C GLU A 427 -25.50 -19.25 -18.56
N LYS A 428 -26.51 -19.27 -17.71
CA LYS A 428 -26.36 -19.48 -16.28
C LYS A 428 -26.98 -20.82 -15.87
N ILE A 429 -26.16 -21.64 -15.25
CA ILE A 429 -26.54 -22.91 -14.63
C ILE A 429 -26.54 -22.72 -13.12
N THR A 430 -27.62 -23.15 -12.46
CA THR A 430 -27.72 -23.08 -11.01
C THR A 430 -28.18 -24.42 -10.46
N SER A 431 -27.38 -24.99 -9.57
CA SER A 431 -27.72 -26.19 -8.80
C SER A 431 -27.94 -25.80 -7.34
N LYS A 432 -29.03 -26.28 -6.76
CA LYS A 432 -29.27 -26.16 -5.31
C LYS A 432 -28.47 -27.25 -4.60
N THR A 433 -27.81 -26.88 -3.50
CA THR A 433 -27.16 -27.86 -2.63
C THR A 433 -28.20 -28.52 -1.72
N LYS A 434 -27.89 -29.73 -1.23
CA LYS A 434 -28.72 -30.36 -0.20
C LYS A 434 -28.50 -29.58 1.10
N GLU A 435 -29.49 -28.79 1.49
CA GLU A 435 -29.52 -28.16 2.82
C GLU A 435 -29.49 -29.27 3.87
N ASN A 436 -28.41 -29.37 4.63
CA ASN A 436 -28.38 -30.20 5.83
C ASN A 436 -29.01 -29.39 6.97
N GLY A 437 -30.34 -29.50 7.14
CA GLY A 437 -31.03 -28.94 8.30
C GLY A 437 -32.56 -28.83 8.18
N GLY A 438 -33.28 -29.95 8.24
CA GLY A 438 -34.74 -29.95 8.39
C GLY A 438 -35.30 -31.36 8.46
N GLY A 439 -35.54 -31.86 9.69
CA GLY A 439 -36.07 -33.20 9.93
C GLY A 439 -37.54 -33.37 9.49
N GLY A 440 -37.84 -34.58 9.03
CA GLY A 440 -39.15 -35.23 9.19
C GLY A 440 -40.28 -34.80 8.25
N GLY A 441 -40.66 -35.68 7.32
CA GLY A 441 -41.97 -35.63 6.67
C GLY A 441 -42.00 -36.35 5.33
N GLY A 442 -42.39 -37.63 5.34
CA GLY A 442 -42.60 -38.41 4.11
C GLY A 442 -43.78 -37.91 3.29
N GLY A 443 -43.67 -38.01 1.97
CA GLY A 443 -44.74 -37.74 1.02
C GLY A 443 -44.28 -37.96 -0.41
N ALA A 444 -44.83 -38.98 -1.06
CA ALA A 444 -44.49 -39.39 -2.41
C ALA A 444 -45.14 -38.52 -3.50
N ALA A 445 -44.53 -38.57 -4.69
CA ALA A 445 -45.09 -38.44 -6.05
C ALA A 445 -44.93 -37.12 -6.84
N ALA A 446 -44.14 -37.29 -7.93
CA ALA A 446 -44.33 -36.86 -9.32
C ALA A 446 -43.96 -35.43 -9.79
N PRO A 447 -43.45 -35.29 -11.04
CA PRO A 447 -42.75 -34.09 -11.51
C PRO A 447 -43.68 -33.12 -12.24
N ALA A 448 -43.42 -31.82 -12.11
CA ALA A 448 -44.05 -30.80 -12.95
C ALA A 448 -42.98 -29.89 -13.55
N VAL A 449 -42.82 -30.02 -14.87
CA VAL A 449 -42.17 -29.06 -15.77
C VAL A 449 -43.10 -27.84 -15.87
N GLY A 450 -42.56 -26.64 -15.70
CA GLY A 450 -43.36 -25.41 -15.78
C GLY A 450 -42.53 -24.22 -16.24
N PHE A 451 -42.47 -24.02 -17.56
CA PHE A 451 -42.17 -22.72 -18.15
C PHE A 451 -43.36 -21.80 -17.92
N THR A 452 -43.14 -20.60 -17.38
CA THR A 452 -44.14 -19.52 -17.45
C THR A 452 -43.47 -18.21 -17.85
N ASN A 453 -43.64 -17.89 -19.12
CA ASN A 453 -43.69 -16.52 -19.64
C ASN A 453 -45.16 -16.09 -19.54
N ASN A 454 -45.49 -14.99 -18.86
CA ASN A 454 -46.45 -14.04 -19.44
C ASN A 454 -46.52 -12.68 -18.74
N ASN A 455 -46.59 -11.67 -19.61
CA ASN A 455 -47.16 -10.35 -19.38
C ASN A 455 -48.62 -10.44 -18.89
N ASN A 456 -49.01 -9.57 -17.97
CA ASN A 456 -49.92 -8.44 -18.27
C ASN A 456 -50.29 -7.63 -17.02
N ASN A 457 -49.95 -6.33 -17.09
CA ASN A 457 -50.81 -5.17 -16.87
C ASN A 457 -52.03 -5.26 -15.94
N ASN A 458 -52.04 -4.39 -14.92
CA ASN A 458 -52.98 -3.25 -14.72
C ASN A 458 -53.16 -2.99 -13.21
N ASN A 459 -53.34 -1.78 -12.69
CA ASN A 459 -53.09 -0.40 -13.11
C ASN A 459 -53.52 0.49 -11.92
N ASN A 460 -52.98 1.72 -11.88
CA ASN A 460 -53.54 2.92 -11.25
C ASN A 460 -53.43 3.07 -9.70
N ASN A 461 -52.96 4.19 -9.14
CA ASN A 461 -53.23 5.61 -9.48
C ASN A 461 -52.14 6.58 -8.98
N GLY A 462 -51.93 7.72 -9.68
CA GLY A 462 -51.46 8.96 -9.03
C GLY A 462 -50.64 9.99 -9.82
N ALA A 463 -51.31 10.84 -10.61
CA ALA A 463 -50.99 12.24 -10.96
C ALA A 463 -49.65 12.58 -11.70
N LYS A 464 -49.71 12.86 -13.02
CA LYS A 464 -49.78 14.20 -13.68
C LYS A 464 -48.52 15.09 -13.53
N TYR A 465 -47.78 15.29 -14.63
CA TYR A 465 -47.77 16.56 -15.39
C TYR A 465 -47.09 16.40 -16.76
N LEU A 466 -47.68 17.04 -17.77
CA LEU A 466 -47.31 17.06 -19.19
C LEU A 466 -46.02 17.86 -19.48
N LYS A 467 -45.24 17.44 -20.48
CA LYS A 467 -45.06 18.22 -21.73
C LYS A 467 -44.48 17.35 -22.86
N LYS A 468 -45.07 17.55 -24.03
CA LYS A 468 -44.84 16.90 -25.32
C LYS A 468 -44.19 17.94 -26.24
N ASN A 469 -43.17 17.57 -27.01
CA ASN A 469 -43.12 17.81 -28.47
C ASN A 469 -41.84 17.27 -29.12
N THR A 470 -42.04 16.29 -30.01
CA THR A 470 -41.59 16.18 -31.41
C THR A 470 -40.83 17.41 -31.98
N THR A 471 -39.80 17.26 -32.82
CA THR A 471 -39.87 16.78 -34.23
C THR A 471 -38.49 16.42 -34.83
N ALA A 472 -38.48 15.43 -35.75
CA ALA A 472 -37.84 15.30 -37.09
C ALA A 472 -36.46 15.96 -37.35
N SER A 473 -35.52 15.42 -38.15
CA SER A 473 -35.66 14.87 -39.52
C SER A 473 -34.29 14.36 -40.06
N SER A 474 -34.33 13.36 -40.97
CA SER A 474 -33.48 13.13 -42.18
C SER A 474 -31.94 13.30 -42.10
N MET A 475 -31.08 12.47 -42.70
CA MET A 475 -31.08 12.07 -44.10
C MET A 475 -30.00 10.99 -44.37
N SER A 476 -30.25 10.18 -45.38
CA SER A 476 -29.51 9.02 -45.88
C SER A 476 -28.55 9.33 -47.05
N THR A 477 -27.51 8.51 -47.24
CA THR A 477 -26.98 8.01 -48.55
C THR A 477 -26.04 6.80 -48.27
N LYS A 478 -26.35 5.56 -48.69
CA LYS A 478 -25.98 4.87 -49.97
C LYS A 478 -24.45 4.84 -50.22
N GLN A 479 -23.75 3.74 -50.54
CA GLN A 479 -24.02 2.55 -51.38
C GLN A 479 -22.93 1.47 -51.14
N GLN A 480 -23.27 0.15 -51.16
CA GLN A 480 -22.81 -0.95 -52.08
C GLN A 480 -21.29 -1.05 -52.36
N SER A 481 -20.59 -2.21 -52.37
CA SER A 481 -20.90 -3.57 -52.88
C SER A 481 -19.76 -4.56 -52.52
N GLY A 482 -20.05 -5.85 -52.24
CA GLY A 482 -19.61 -7.04 -53.04
C GLY A 482 -18.32 -7.72 -52.54
N SER A 483 -18.36 -8.90 -51.88
CA SER A 483 -18.08 -10.29 -52.38
C SER A 483 -16.68 -10.45 -53.01
N SER A 484 -15.90 -11.54 -52.89
CA SER A 484 -15.93 -12.89 -52.31
C SER A 484 -14.63 -13.58 -52.79
N GLY A 485 -14.04 -14.53 -52.07
CA GLY A 485 -13.13 -15.52 -52.71
C GLY A 485 -11.89 -15.96 -51.93
N THR A 486 -11.71 -17.27 -51.89
CA THR A 486 -10.80 -18.14 -51.12
C THR A 486 -9.49 -18.50 -51.86
N SER A 487 -8.48 -18.97 -51.10
CA SER A 487 -7.63 -20.18 -51.30
C SER A 487 -6.09 -20.03 -51.33
N ASP A 488 -5.47 -20.79 -50.41
CA ASP A 488 -4.26 -21.64 -50.50
C ASP A 488 -2.80 -21.15 -50.71
N ALA A 489 -1.98 -21.56 -49.72
CA ALA A 489 -0.68 -22.24 -49.74
C ALA A 489 0.64 -21.54 -50.19
N THR A 490 1.61 -21.68 -49.27
CA THR A 490 3.08 -21.37 -49.22
C THR A 490 3.96 -22.13 -50.25
N PRO A 491 5.33 -22.02 -50.31
CA PRO A 491 6.32 -21.23 -49.52
C PRO A 491 7.44 -20.52 -50.33
N THR A 492 8.26 -19.67 -49.70
CA THR A 492 9.77 -19.62 -49.70
C THR A 492 10.43 -18.22 -49.61
N SER A 493 11.57 -18.22 -48.90
CA SER A 493 12.70 -17.26 -48.83
C SER A 493 12.62 -16.08 -47.84
N LEU A 494 13.47 -16.18 -46.80
CA LEU A 494 13.90 -15.10 -45.92
C LEU A 494 14.91 -14.21 -46.66
N SER A 495 14.68 -12.89 -46.63
CA SER A 495 15.71 -11.87 -46.81
C SER A 495 15.65 -10.90 -45.62
N LEU A 496 16.75 -10.85 -44.87
CA LEU A 496 16.96 -9.88 -43.78
C LEU A 496 17.32 -8.53 -44.39
N SER A 497 16.55 -7.49 -44.05
CA SER A 497 16.81 -6.11 -44.44
C SER A 497 17.76 -5.42 -43.46
N SER A 498 18.53 -4.47 -43.97
CA SER A 498 19.69 -3.80 -43.38
C SER A 498 19.37 -2.78 -42.28
N ASN A 499 18.46 -3.10 -41.36
CA ASN A 499 18.14 -2.26 -40.19
C ASN A 499 18.58 -2.87 -38.84
N ASP A 500 19.07 -4.12 -38.81
CA ASP A 500 19.44 -4.79 -37.56
C ASP A 500 20.92 -4.66 -37.16
N THR A 501 21.79 -4.12 -38.03
CA THR A 501 23.20 -3.86 -37.69
C THR A 501 23.41 -2.51 -37.00
N GLY A 502 22.55 -1.51 -37.22
CA GLY A 502 22.65 -0.20 -36.56
C GLY A 502 22.24 -0.23 -35.08
N ASN A 503 21.18 -0.96 -34.75
CA ASN A 503 20.69 -1.08 -33.37
C ASN A 503 21.63 -1.91 -32.48
N MET A 504 22.32 -2.90 -33.05
CA MET A 504 23.31 -3.71 -32.31
C MET A 504 24.55 -2.89 -31.91
N VAL A 505 24.99 -1.94 -32.74
CA VAL A 505 26.14 -1.08 -32.43
C VAL A 505 25.80 -0.04 -31.35
N LEU A 506 24.57 0.49 -31.36
CA LEU A 506 24.10 1.44 -30.34
C LEU A 506 23.95 0.79 -28.95
N ILE A 507 23.48 -0.45 -28.90
CA ILE A 507 23.33 -1.22 -27.64
C ILE A 507 24.70 -1.62 -27.06
N LEU A 508 25.68 -1.96 -27.90
CA LEU A 508 27.04 -2.26 -27.45
C LEU A 508 27.77 -1.03 -26.90
N LEU A 509 27.57 0.15 -27.50
CA LEU A 509 28.15 1.41 -27.02
C LEU A 509 27.54 1.88 -25.69
N LEU A 510 26.23 1.69 -25.49
CA LEU A 510 25.56 1.97 -24.22
C LEU A 510 26.02 1.02 -23.09
N HIS A 511 26.30 -0.24 -23.40
CA HIS A 511 26.86 -1.19 -22.43
C HIS A 511 28.31 -0.87 -22.05
N LEU A 512 29.14 -0.43 -23.01
CA LEU A 512 30.52 0.00 -22.74
C LEU A 512 30.60 1.29 -21.93
N LEU A 513 29.65 2.22 -22.13
CA LEU A 513 29.52 3.43 -21.31
C LEU A 513 29.09 3.10 -19.86
N ALA A 514 28.16 2.16 -19.67
CA ALA A 514 27.72 1.74 -18.34
C ALA A 514 28.85 1.09 -17.51
N LEU A 515 29.77 0.36 -18.16
CA LEU A 515 30.94 -0.26 -17.51
C LEU A 515 32.03 0.77 -17.12
N SER A 516 32.05 1.96 -17.74
CA SER A 516 33.04 3.00 -17.43
C SER A 516 32.67 3.90 -16.23
N PHE A 517 31.46 3.77 -15.67
CA PHE A 517 31.00 4.53 -14.51
C PHE A 517 31.07 3.76 -13.18
N VAL A 518 31.54 2.52 -13.17
CA VAL A 518 31.61 1.69 -11.94
C VAL A 518 32.94 1.84 -11.19
N ASP A 519 33.97 2.48 -11.77
CA ASP A 519 35.33 2.57 -11.18
C ASP A 519 35.79 3.99 -10.80
N VAL A 520 34.88 4.86 -10.33
CA VAL A 520 35.28 6.11 -9.65
C VAL A 520 34.36 6.39 -8.46
N SER A 521 34.64 5.76 -7.31
CA SER A 521 34.39 6.31 -5.97
C SER A 521 35.21 5.53 -4.95
N LEU A 522 36.40 6.05 -4.67
CA LEU A 522 37.17 5.90 -3.44
C LEU A 522 37.31 7.28 -2.83
#